data_AF-A0A972E1W4-F1
#
_entry.id   AF-A0A972E1W4-F1
#
_cell.length_a   1.000
_cell.length_b   1.000
_cell.length_c   1.000
_cell.angle_alpha   90.00
_cell.angle_beta   90.00
_cell.angle_gamma   90.00
#
_symmetry.space_group_name_H-M   'P 1'
#
loop_
_entity.id
_entity.type
_entity.pdbx_description
1 polymer ?
#
loop_
_entity_poly.entity_id
_entity_poly.type
_entity_poly.pdbx_seq_one_letter_code
_entity_poly.pdbx_strand_id
1 'polypeptide(L)'
;MRRDRDYSELVRGLVCALALVLIASTARVEAAGPDDLAKKIEQTLSGVQRRIATESARAEKELLEARNLLAQLKEAAPDHAKLATLVKQAADLTTKLERRLGRPVGGSAEKKEEAKPAEAPKPASSDLPSAVVSQLKRLDDTLNALVTALEKDQLQTATTRLGQAKKLMDELQSRYGQRIPAGNAEFKAATDRLAAVEAQYTQVKSTADAAAAAAAEAARHKETQSKEWLAKFAPFFDSQGDQYLLIGSSFNNASETDQEKCRQAYAEANKLMAAYKKTEFPHGKTQELIYREQSLAGTLAIYNEGAARARQEEACRPWVEKLRPYVDVGAGSPKYLIDGVTLSESDIQERTTLLAEAQALWPDYEKAEFPHGKTAELLSLEETMKQRLRDMPEVLQRSRALLSADIEKEFDRILTYLNQDTGWQSDPTKKPNLVMERDVLPLQQAIERYAGTVGPDDSKLATLKQKLGQIKEQDQKNRAVRAERTYMNADRFEGEGIDELRQKVEEIVKEKSASGKALRITLPAGNWQEESVLEWTDTTRTELRYRITRFMTAQAAAKGADGKVYLHGVHLANDRNSDGSWGPLHGHIMWSDWMAEANVSKEPPAAP
;
A
#
# COMPACT_ATOMS: atom_id res chain seq x y z
N MET A 1 -12.99 -33.91 -20.21
CA MET A 1 -13.30 -35.18 -19.50
C MET A 1 -12.90 -35.03 -18.05
N ARG A 2 -13.81 -35.35 -17.13
CA ARG A 2 -13.64 -35.34 -15.66
C ARG A 2 -12.98 -36.64 -15.18
N ARG A 3 -12.16 -36.55 -14.12
CA ARG A 3 -12.13 -37.35 -12.85
C ARG A 3 -10.73 -37.17 -12.23
N ASP A 4 -10.62 -36.55 -11.05
CA ASP A 4 -10.66 -37.21 -9.71
C ASP A 4 -9.50 -38.22 -9.55
N ARG A 5 -8.73 -38.31 -8.47
CA ARG A 5 -8.62 -37.69 -7.14
C ARG A 5 -7.46 -38.50 -6.50
N ASP A 6 -6.52 -37.90 -5.75
CA ASP A 6 -5.82 -38.69 -4.73
C ASP A 6 -5.24 -37.81 -3.61
N TYR A 7 -5.69 -38.13 -2.41
CA TYR A 7 -5.29 -37.63 -1.10
C TYR A 7 -5.08 -38.88 -0.26
N SER A 8 -3.83 -39.19 0.12
CA SER A 8 -3.45 -39.67 1.45
C SER A 8 -2.05 -40.28 1.36
N GLU A 9 -1.11 -39.78 2.15
CA GLU A 9 -0.16 -40.55 2.97
C GLU A 9 0.77 -39.55 3.68
N LEU A 10 0.58 -39.37 5.00
CA LEU A 10 1.64 -39.54 6.00
C LEU A 10 1.16 -39.06 7.38
N VAL A 11 0.52 -40.01 8.05
CA VAL A 11 0.39 -40.07 9.50
C VAL A 11 1.61 -40.84 10.02
N ARG A 12 2.43 -40.24 10.91
CA ARG A 12 3.07 -40.88 12.08
C ARG A 12 4.04 -39.93 12.80
N GLY A 13 3.75 -39.63 14.07
CA GLY A 13 4.65 -38.92 14.98
C GLY A 13 3.97 -38.41 16.25
N LEU A 14 3.46 -39.32 17.08
CA LEU A 14 2.73 -39.07 18.33
C LEU A 14 3.70 -38.88 19.55
N VAL A 15 3.25 -38.14 20.59
CA VAL A 15 3.68 -38.16 22.02
C VAL A 15 4.86 -37.23 22.40
N CYS A 16 4.85 -36.29 23.37
CA CYS A 16 3.95 -35.93 24.48
C CYS A 16 4.20 -34.47 24.94
N ALA A 17 3.15 -33.69 25.20
CA ALA A 17 3.11 -32.71 26.30
C ALA A 17 1.64 -32.26 26.52
N LEU A 18 0.97 -32.94 27.44
CA LEU A 18 -0.29 -32.50 28.03
C LEU A 18 -0.05 -31.25 28.88
N ALA A 19 -0.57 -30.10 28.44
CA ALA A 19 -0.94 -29.00 29.31
C ALA A 19 -2.25 -28.37 28.78
N LEU A 20 -3.34 -28.88 29.36
CA LEU A 20 -4.70 -28.37 29.42
C LEU A 20 -4.90 -26.90 28.97
N VAL A 21 -5.49 -26.71 27.79
CA VAL A 21 -6.45 -25.62 27.55
C VAL A 21 -7.72 -26.25 27.01
N LEU A 22 -8.58 -26.66 27.93
CA LEU A 22 -9.98 -26.95 27.66
C LEU A 22 -10.63 -25.64 27.20
N ILE A 23 -10.73 -25.45 25.88
CA ILE A 23 -11.74 -24.57 25.30
C ILE A 23 -13.06 -25.30 25.51
N ALA A 24 -13.62 -25.15 26.70
CA ALA A 24 -15.04 -25.30 26.90
C ALA A 24 -15.68 -24.22 26.02
N SER A 25 -16.42 -24.67 25.02
CA SER A 25 -17.51 -23.94 24.37
C SER A 25 -18.53 -23.56 25.44
N THR A 26 -18.21 -22.54 26.23
CA THR A 26 -19.22 -21.77 26.93
C THR A 26 -19.89 -20.92 25.87
N ALA A 27 -21.08 -21.31 25.45
CA ALA A 27 -22.07 -20.35 25.02
C ALA A 27 -22.17 -19.30 26.14
N ARG A 28 -21.45 -18.18 25.99
CA ARG A 28 -21.75 -16.97 26.74
C ARG A 28 -23.11 -16.55 26.24
N VAL A 29 -24.12 -16.79 27.07
CA VAL A 29 -25.33 -15.96 27.05
C VAL A 29 -24.81 -14.54 27.22
N GLU A 30 -24.80 -13.76 26.14
CA GLU A 30 -24.52 -12.32 26.19
C GLU A 30 -25.47 -11.72 27.22
N ALA A 31 -24.92 -11.28 28.35
CA ALA A 31 -25.63 -10.40 29.26
C ALA A 31 -25.92 -9.11 28.47
N ALA A 32 -27.20 -8.79 28.30
CA ALA A 32 -27.63 -7.56 27.63
C ALA A 32 -26.89 -6.36 28.24
N GLY A 33 -26.23 -5.55 27.41
CA GLY A 33 -25.57 -4.33 27.87
C GLY A 33 -26.56 -3.36 28.53
N PRO A 34 -26.09 -2.40 29.35
CA PRO A 34 -26.98 -1.47 30.08
C PRO A 34 -28.00 -0.74 29.18
N ASP A 35 -27.61 -0.38 27.95
CA ASP A 35 -28.50 0.26 26.97
C ASP A 35 -29.60 -0.68 26.43
N ASP A 36 -29.28 -1.96 26.20
CA ASP A 36 -30.25 -2.95 25.75
C ASP A 36 -31.21 -3.32 26.87
N LEU A 37 -30.71 -3.34 28.10
CA LEU A 37 -31.50 -3.53 29.30
C LEU A 37 -32.48 -2.34 29.51
N ALA A 38 -32.02 -1.10 29.28
CA ALA A 38 -32.87 0.09 29.30
C ALA A 38 -33.97 0.05 28.21
N LYS A 39 -33.64 -0.34 26.97
CA LYS A 39 -34.64 -0.53 25.89
C LYS A 39 -35.67 -1.61 26.25
N LYS A 40 -35.24 -2.72 26.84
CA LYS A 40 -36.14 -3.79 27.27
C LYS A 40 -37.10 -3.31 28.36
N ILE A 41 -36.63 -2.53 29.33
CA ILE A 41 -37.49 -1.90 30.35
C ILE A 41 -38.52 -0.96 29.70
N GLU A 42 -38.11 -0.10 28.77
CA GLU A 42 -39.02 0.81 28.05
C GLU A 42 -40.14 0.06 27.31
N GLN A 43 -39.79 -1.04 26.64
CA GLN A 43 -40.74 -1.90 25.94
C GLN A 43 -41.72 -2.57 26.91
N THR A 44 -41.22 -3.13 28.02
CA THR A 44 -42.07 -3.77 29.03
C THR A 44 -43.01 -2.78 29.71
N LEU A 45 -42.52 -1.60 30.11
CA LEU A 45 -43.37 -0.55 30.72
C LEU A 45 -44.41 0.00 29.73
N SER A 46 -44.07 0.10 28.45
CA SER A 46 -45.03 0.47 27.39
C SER A 46 -46.12 -0.60 27.21
N GLY A 47 -45.76 -1.89 27.32
CA GLY A 47 -46.69 -3.02 27.32
C GLY A 47 -47.67 -2.95 28.50
N VAL A 48 -47.15 -2.75 29.71
CA VAL A 48 -47.93 -2.55 30.94
C VAL A 48 -48.93 -1.42 30.76
N GLN A 49 -48.49 -0.25 30.27
CA GLN A 49 -49.35 0.92 30.09
C GLN A 49 -50.55 0.65 29.17
N ARG A 50 -50.38 -0.14 28.10
CA ARG A 50 -51.46 -0.50 27.19
C ARG A 50 -52.43 -1.51 27.80
N ARG A 51 -51.92 -2.43 28.63
CA ARG A 51 -52.68 -3.56 29.18
C ARG A 51 -53.35 -3.30 30.52
N ILE A 52 -52.99 -2.23 31.25
CA ILE A 52 -53.63 -1.88 32.55
C ILE A 52 -55.17 -1.81 32.45
N ALA A 53 -55.72 -1.37 31.32
CA ALA A 53 -57.17 -1.20 31.15
C ALA A 53 -57.90 -2.47 30.70
N THR A 54 -57.22 -3.42 30.05
CA THR A 54 -57.84 -4.57 29.36
C THR A 54 -57.41 -5.93 29.92
N GLU A 55 -56.18 -6.05 30.43
CA GLU A 55 -55.57 -7.29 30.92
C GLU A 55 -54.74 -7.02 32.19
N SER A 56 -55.40 -6.53 33.25
CA SER A 56 -54.74 -6.07 34.49
C SER A 56 -53.85 -7.12 35.16
N ALA A 57 -54.23 -8.41 35.14
CA ALA A 57 -53.41 -9.50 35.68
C ALA A 57 -52.12 -9.77 34.89
N ARG A 58 -52.14 -9.52 33.58
CA ARG A 58 -50.94 -9.63 32.73
C ARG A 58 -50.05 -8.39 32.88
N ALA A 59 -50.66 -7.21 32.96
CA ALA A 59 -49.96 -5.98 33.28
C ALA A 59 -49.23 -6.05 34.63
N GLU A 60 -49.80 -6.77 35.62
CA GLU A 60 -49.15 -7.02 36.92
C GLU A 60 -47.86 -7.83 36.78
N LYS A 61 -47.89 -8.92 36.00
CA LYS A 61 -46.69 -9.74 35.74
C LYS A 61 -45.60 -8.97 35.00
N GLU A 62 -45.97 -8.25 33.94
CA GLU A 62 -45.05 -7.44 33.14
C GLU A 62 -44.46 -6.28 33.97
N LEU A 63 -45.23 -5.69 34.90
CA LEU A 63 -44.72 -4.64 35.79
C LEU A 63 -43.73 -5.18 36.83
N LEU A 64 -43.96 -6.38 37.36
CA LEU A 64 -43.00 -7.06 38.24
C LEU A 64 -41.71 -7.43 37.50
N GLU A 65 -41.81 -7.88 36.24
CA GLU A 65 -40.65 -8.10 35.38
C GLU A 65 -39.87 -6.81 35.12
N ALA A 66 -40.56 -5.71 34.81
CA ALA A 66 -39.92 -4.41 34.61
C ALA A 66 -39.19 -3.90 35.88
N ARG A 67 -39.73 -4.17 37.07
CA ARG A 67 -39.07 -3.86 38.35
C ARG A 67 -37.79 -4.67 38.57
N ASN A 68 -37.81 -5.96 38.23
CA ASN A 68 -36.61 -6.80 38.31
C ASN A 68 -35.52 -6.33 37.33
N LEU A 69 -35.90 -5.98 36.09
CA LEU A 69 -34.96 -5.41 35.13
C LEU A 69 -34.43 -4.05 35.61
N LEU A 70 -35.27 -3.19 36.20
CA LEU A 70 -34.82 -1.92 36.78
C LEU A 70 -33.81 -2.11 37.91
N ALA A 71 -33.96 -3.14 38.74
CA ALA A 71 -32.97 -3.48 39.77
C ALA A 71 -31.63 -3.90 39.13
N GLN A 72 -31.66 -4.70 38.07
CA GLN A 72 -30.46 -5.08 37.30
C GLN A 72 -29.79 -3.87 36.64
N LEU A 73 -30.57 -2.93 36.07
CA LEU A 73 -30.02 -1.70 35.49
C LEU A 73 -29.34 -0.84 36.55
N LYS A 74 -29.96 -0.72 37.73
CA LYS A 74 -29.43 0.07 38.84
C LYS A 74 -28.13 -0.50 39.40
N GLU A 75 -27.98 -1.82 39.42
CA GLU A 75 -26.77 -2.50 39.86
C GLU A 75 -25.65 -2.43 38.81
N ALA A 76 -25.98 -2.62 37.53
CA ALA A 76 -25.00 -2.63 36.45
C ALA A 76 -24.55 -1.22 36.01
N ALA A 77 -25.43 -0.22 36.09
CA ALA A 77 -25.18 1.15 35.64
C ALA A 77 -26.00 2.17 36.46
N PRO A 78 -25.59 2.48 37.71
CA PRO A 78 -26.32 3.39 38.61
C PRO A 78 -26.46 4.82 38.07
N ASP A 79 -25.53 5.27 37.23
CA ASP A 79 -25.53 6.60 36.60
C ASP A 79 -26.13 6.61 35.18
N HIS A 80 -26.85 5.55 34.80
CA HIS A 80 -27.43 5.45 33.46
C HIS A 80 -28.44 6.59 33.21
N ALA A 81 -28.27 7.33 32.12
CA ALA A 81 -29.00 8.57 31.82
C ALA A 81 -30.54 8.41 31.86
N LYS A 82 -31.06 7.21 31.58
CA LYS A 82 -32.51 6.91 31.58
C LYS A 82 -33.04 6.33 32.89
N LEU A 83 -32.19 5.92 33.83
CA LEU A 83 -32.61 5.15 35.02
C LEU A 83 -33.65 5.91 35.86
N ALA A 84 -33.41 7.19 36.16
CA ALA A 84 -34.32 8.00 36.96
C ALA A 84 -35.72 8.13 36.30
N THR A 85 -35.75 8.31 34.98
CA THR A 85 -36.99 8.41 34.20
C THR A 85 -37.77 7.09 34.20
N LEU A 86 -37.09 5.97 34.02
CA LEU A 86 -37.72 4.65 33.99
C LEU A 86 -38.24 4.21 35.38
N VAL A 87 -37.51 4.54 36.45
CA VAL A 87 -37.97 4.33 37.83
C VAL A 87 -39.25 5.11 38.10
N LYS A 88 -39.31 6.38 37.68
CA LYS A 88 -40.52 7.21 37.81
C LYS A 88 -41.69 6.63 37.02
N GLN A 89 -41.47 6.21 35.78
CA GLN A 89 -42.52 5.61 34.95
C GLN A 89 -43.07 4.31 35.53
N ALA A 90 -42.23 3.46 36.10
CA ALA A 90 -42.65 2.24 36.79
C ALA A 90 -43.49 2.54 38.05
N ALA A 91 -43.14 3.59 38.82
CA ALA A 91 -43.91 4.02 39.98
C ALA A 91 -45.31 4.54 39.57
N ASP A 92 -45.39 5.37 38.53
CA ASP A 92 -46.67 5.89 38.03
C ASP A 92 -47.59 4.77 37.52
N LEU A 93 -47.03 3.79 36.81
CA LEU A 93 -47.76 2.62 36.33
C LEU A 93 -48.20 1.69 37.45
N THR A 94 -47.40 1.59 38.53
CA THR A 94 -47.79 0.88 39.75
C THR A 94 -49.07 1.47 40.33
N THR A 95 -49.09 2.79 40.60
CA THR A 95 -50.27 3.43 41.21
C THR A 95 -51.51 3.28 40.35
N LYS A 96 -51.38 3.36 39.02
CA LYS A 96 -52.50 3.14 38.09
C LYS A 96 -53.00 1.69 38.13
N LEU A 97 -52.09 0.73 38.19
CA LEU A 97 -52.44 -0.68 38.23
C LEU A 97 -53.05 -1.08 39.57
N GLU A 98 -52.55 -0.57 40.70
CA GLU A 98 -53.12 -0.82 42.03
C GLU A 98 -54.54 -0.29 42.17
N ARG A 99 -54.82 0.91 41.62
CA ARG A 99 -56.19 1.44 41.53
C ARG A 99 -57.13 0.56 40.70
N ARG A 100 -56.60 -0.15 39.70
CA ARG A 100 -57.37 -1.06 38.85
C ARG A 100 -57.55 -2.44 39.46
N LEU A 101 -56.55 -2.92 40.19
CA LEU A 101 -56.59 -4.21 40.87
C LEU A 101 -57.33 -4.14 42.22
N GLY A 102 -57.46 -2.94 42.80
CA GLY A 102 -58.05 -2.76 44.14
C GLY A 102 -57.18 -3.34 45.26
N ARG A 103 -55.92 -3.66 44.96
CA ARG A 103 -54.94 -4.30 45.84
C ARG A 103 -53.51 -3.91 45.40
N PRO A 104 -52.51 -4.00 46.29
CA PRO A 104 -51.12 -3.76 45.93
C PRO A 104 -50.62 -4.79 44.91
N VAL A 105 -49.76 -4.33 43.98
CA VAL A 105 -49.14 -5.16 42.94
C VAL A 105 -48.21 -6.20 43.57
N GLY A 106 -48.50 -7.50 43.35
CA GLY A 106 -47.74 -8.64 43.89
C GLY A 106 -48.31 -9.27 45.17
N GLY A 107 -49.43 -8.78 45.70
CA GLY A 107 -50.13 -9.43 46.83
C GLY A 107 -50.91 -10.68 46.41
N SER A 108 -51.18 -11.62 47.32
CA SER A 108 -52.14 -12.72 47.10
C SER A 108 -53.58 -12.24 47.32
N ALA A 109 -54.53 -12.80 46.57
CA ALA A 109 -55.95 -12.46 46.67
C ALA A 109 -56.55 -13.04 47.95
N GLU A 110 -56.48 -12.30 49.06
CA GLU A 110 -57.34 -12.54 50.21
C GLU A 110 -58.67 -11.81 50.03
N LYS A 111 -59.70 -12.65 49.99
CA LYS A 111 -61.13 -12.35 49.88
C LYS A 111 -61.52 -11.39 51.01
N LYS A 112 -61.76 -10.12 50.70
CA LYS A 112 -62.48 -9.22 51.62
C LYS A 112 -63.96 -9.24 51.27
N GLU A 113 -64.66 -9.99 52.09
CA GLU A 113 -66.10 -10.17 52.20
C GLU A 113 -66.84 -8.82 52.16
N GLU A 114 -67.90 -8.77 51.33
CA GLU A 114 -68.89 -7.70 51.34
C GLU A 114 -69.52 -7.60 52.73
N ALA A 115 -69.23 -6.52 53.44
CA ALA A 115 -70.07 -6.07 54.54
C ALA A 115 -71.14 -5.12 54.00
N LYS A 116 -72.39 -5.57 54.05
CA LYS A 116 -73.61 -4.78 53.91
C LYS A 116 -73.54 -3.52 54.81
N PRO A 117 -74.24 -2.44 54.40
CA PRO A 117 -74.03 -1.09 54.90
C PRO A 117 -74.38 -0.97 56.38
N ALA A 118 -73.40 -0.55 57.18
CA ALA A 118 -73.66 -0.04 58.51
C ALA A 118 -74.29 1.35 58.38
N GLU A 119 -75.51 1.41 58.91
CA GLU A 119 -76.30 2.57 59.28
C GLU A 119 -75.48 3.85 59.49
N ALA A 120 -75.89 4.91 58.80
CA ALA A 120 -75.38 6.25 59.00
C ALA A 120 -75.44 6.60 60.50
N PRO A 121 -74.33 7.04 61.12
CA PRO A 121 -74.45 7.74 62.38
C PRO A 121 -75.26 9.00 62.09
N LYS A 122 -76.43 9.10 62.71
CA LYS A 122 -77.19 10.35 62.77
C LYS A 122 -76.19 11.47 63.09
N PRO A 123 -76.21 12.58 62.33
CA PRO A 123 -75.39 13.73 62.70
C PRO A 123 -75.75 14.08 64.14
N ALA A 124 -74.74 14.27 64.99
CA ALA A 124 -74.94 15.07 66.18
C ALA A 124 -75.67 16.33 65.70
N SER A 125 -76.83 16.63 66.28
CA SER A 125 -77.60 17.82 65.92
C SER A 125 -76.67 19.01 66.13
N SER A 126 -76.16 19.59 65.04
CA SER A 126 -75.36 20.80 65.17
C SER A 126 -76.32 21.87 65.70
N ASP A 127 -75.93 22.58 66.75
CA ASP A 127 -76.65 23.76 67.22
C ASP A 127 -76.55 24.96 66.24
N LEU A 128 -76.07 24.70 65.01
CA LEU A 128 -75.93 25.65 63.92
C LEU A 128 -77.13 25.61 62.97
N PRO A 129 -77.55 26.77 62.41
CA PRO A 129 -78.55 26.80 61.35
C PRO A 129 -78.14 25.92 60.15
N SER A 130 -79.09 25.20 59.56
CA SER A 130 -78.85 24.29 58.41
C SER A 130 -78.14 24.96 57.22
N ALA A 131 -78.38 26.25 57.01
CA ALA A 131 -77.68 27.05 56.02
C ALA A 131 -76.16 27.17 56.31
N VAL A 132 -75.76 27.30 57.58
CA VAL A 132 -74.35 27.38 58.01
C VAL A 132 -73.67 26.03 57.79
N VAL A 133 -74.30 24.92 58.17
CA VAL A 133 -73.80 23.56 57.95
C VAL A 133 -73.56 23.29 56.46
N SER A 134 -74.49 23.71 55.59
CA SER A 134 -74.36 23.53 54.14
C SER A 134 -73.19 24.30 53.53
N GLN A 135 -72.91 25.50 54.06
CA GLN A 135 -71.82 26.35 53.59
C GLN A 135 -70.47 25.90 54.14
N LEU A 136 -70.42 25.41 55.40
CA LEU A 136 -69.23 24.77 55.96
C LEU A 136 -68.85 23.50 55.17
N LYS A 137 -69.84 22.71 54.73
CA LYS A 137 -69.59 21.57 53.85
C LYS A 137 -69.01 21.98 52.49
N ARG A 138 -69.53 23.04 51.87
CA ARG A 138 -68.99 23.58 50.60
C ARG A 138 -67.57 24.11 50.76
N LEU A 139 -67.29 24.77 51.88
CA LEU A 139 -65.95 25.21 52.24
C LEU A 139 -65.02 24.00 52.37
N ASP A 140 -65.44 22.94 53.06
CA ASP A 140 -64.65 21.72 53.21
C ASP A 140 -64.36 21.04 51.86
N ASP A 141 -65.37 20.89 51.00
CA ASP A 141 -65.21 20.35 49.65
C ASP A 141 -64.22 21.20 48.82
N THR A 142 -64.28 22.53 48.97
CA THR A 142 -63.37 23.46 48.28
C THR A 142 -61.95 23.36 48.82
N LEU A 143 -61.77 23.20 50.13
CA LEU A 143 -60.47 22.98 50.77
C LEU A 143 -59.87 21.62 50.39
N ASN A 144 -60.69 20.56 50.31
CA ASN A 144 -60.26 19.24 49.81
C ASN A 144 -59.80 19.32 48.35
N ALA A 145 -60.53 20.04 47.50
CA ALA A 145 -60.16 20.27 46.11
C ALA A 145 -58.88 21.11 45.98
N LEU A 146 -58.65 22.07 46.89
CA LEU A 146 -57.43 22.87 46.96
C LEU A 146 -56.23 21.99 47.32
N VAL A 147 -56.32 21.18 48.38
CA VAL A 147 -55.26 20.24 48.78
C VAL A 147 -54.96 19.26 47.64
N THR A 148 -56.00 18.70 47.01
CA THR A 148 -55.85 17.82 45.84
C THR A 148 -55.15 18.52 44.66
N ALA A 149 -55.39 19.82 44.47
CA ALA A 149 -54.72 20.61 43.42
C ALA A 149 -53.26 20.86 43.77
N LEU A 150 -52.92 21.12 45.05
CA LEU A 150 -51.55 21.23 45.53
C LEU A 150 -50.78 19.91 45.38
N GLU A 151 -51.38 18.77 45.74
CA GLU A 151 -50.79 17.44 45.57
C GLU A 151 -50.51 17.08 44.10
N LYS A 152 -51.20 17.74 43.16
CA LYS A 152 -51.04 17.56 41.72
C LYS A 152 -50.19 18.65 41.07
N ASP A 153 -49.51 19.50 41.85
CA ASP A 153 -48.74 20.66 41.39
C ASP A 153 -49.53 21.65 40.51
N GLN A 154 -50.85 21.71 40.67
CA GLN A 154 -51.73 22.58 39.89
C GLN A 154 -51.92 23.95 40.56
N LEU A 155 -50.84 24.74 40.63
CA LEU A 155 -50.81 26.01 41.35
C LEU A 155 -51.89 27.02 40.93
N GLN A 156 -52.20 27.13 39.63
CA GLN A 156 -53.26 28.02 39.13
C GLN A 156 -54.66 27.58 39.63
N THR A 157 -54.91 26.27 39.62
CA THR A 157 -56.14 25.69 40.17
C THR A 157 -56.21 25.90 41.67
N ALA A 158 -55.12 25.66 42.40
CA ALA A 158 -55.04 25.86 43.84
C ALA A 158 -55.26 27.34 44.24
N THR A 159 -54.70 28.28 43.47
CA THR A 159 -54.91 29.74 43.63
C THR A 159 -56.40 30.08 43.55
N THR A 160 -57.07 29.57 42.51
CA THR A 160 -58.50 29.80 42.27
C THR A 160 -59.35 29.20 43.40
N ARG A 161 -59.03 27.97 43.87
CA ARG A 161 -59.76 27.31 44.96
C ARG A 161 -59.54 27.99 46.31
N LEU A 162 -58.34 28.52 46.58
CA LEU A 162 -58.08 29.31 47.78
C LEU A 162 -58.92 30.59 47.79
N GLY A 163 -59.01 31.29 46.66
CA GLY A 163 -59.89 32.46 46.53
C GLY A 163 -61.36 32.13 46.77
N GLN A 164 -61.83 30.99 46.27
CA GLN A 164 -63.19 30.50 46.51
C GLN A 164 -63.44 30.14 47.99
N ALA A 165 -62.49 29.46 48.64
CA ALA A 165 -62.58 29.09 50.05
C ALA A 165 -62.62 30.33 50.96
N LYS A 166 -61.77 31.33 50.71
CA LYS A 166 -61.78 32.61 51.43
C LYS A 166 -63.12 33.35 51.27
N LYS A 167 -63.63 33.44 50.04
CA LYS A 167 -64.94 34.05 49.78
C LYS A 167 -66.09 33.34 50.51
N LEU A 168 -66.08 32.00 50.55
CA LEU A 168 -67.08 31.23 51.31
C LEU A 168 -66.97 31.48 52.82
N MET A 169 -65.76 31.62 53.35
CA MET A 169 -65.55 31.98 54.75
C MET A 169 -66.03 33.40 55.08
N ASP A 170 -65.74 34.38 54.22
CA ASP A 170 -66.19 35.77 54.38
C ASP A 170 -67.72 35.87 54.30
N GLU A 171 -68.35 35.12 53.39
CA GLU A 171 -69.82 35.01 53.28
C GLU A 171 -70.43 34.38 54.53
N LEU A 172 -69.80 33.35 55.11
CA LEU A 172 -70.21 32.72 56.37
C LEU A 172 -70.14 33.70 57.55
N GLN A 173 -69.03 34.44 57.69
CA GLN A 173 -68.84 35.41 58.77
C GLN A 173 -69.79 36.62 58.65
N SER A 174 -69.93 37.19 57.45
CA SER A 174 -70.75 38.38 57.23
C SER A 174 -72.25 38.13 57.35
N ARG A 175 -72.76 36.99 56.86
CA ARG A 175 -74.20 36.70 56.84
C ARG A 175 -74.69 35.95 58.07
N TYR A 176 -73.83 35.14 58.69
CA TYR A 176 -74.22 34.24 59.76
C TYR A 176 -73.42 34.43 61.06
N GLY A 177 -72.44 35.34 61.11
CA GLY A 177 -71.58 35.56 62.29
C GLY A 177 -72.33 35.84 63.59
N GLN A 178 -73.43 36.61 63.54
CA GLN A 178 -74.29 36.87 64.72
C GLN A 178 -75.15 35.66 65.14
N ARG A 179 -75.30 34.66 64.25
CA ARG A 179 -76.11 33.45 64.45
C ARG A 179 -75.27 32.22 64.79
N ILE A 180 -73.95 32.34 64.75
CA ILE A 180 -73.02 31.28 65.15
C ILE A 180 -72.70 31.50 66.64
N PRO A 181 -72.99 30.52 67.52
CA PRO A 181 -72.64 30.63 68.93
C PRO A 181 -71.14 30.91 69.10
N ALA A 182 -70.80 31.84 69.99
CA ALA A 182 -69.41 32.17 70.28
C ALA A 182 -68.64 30.91 70.70
N GLY A 183 -67.50 30.64 70.04
CA GLY A 183 -66.68 29.47 70.32
C GLY A 183 -67.17 28.15 69.71
N ASN A 184 -68.11 28.17 68.74
CA ASN A 184 -68.56 26.96 68.06
C ASN A 184 -67.39 26.16 67.45
N ALA A 185 -67.30 24.88 67.80
CA ALA A 185 -66.20 24.00 67.44
C ALA A 185 -66.10 23.71 65.93
N GLU A 186 -67.22 23.59 65.21
CA GLU A 186 -67.24 23.30 63.77
C GLU A 186 -66.76 24.49 62.96
N PHE A 187 -67.23 25.70 63.31
CA PHE A 187 -66.80 26.93 62.67
C PHE A 187 -65.31 27.21 62.96
N LYS A 188 -64.87 26.96 64.20
CA LYS A 188 -63.45 27.06 64.58
C LYS A 188 -62.60 26.06 63.80
N ALA A 189 -63.01 24.80 63.68
CA ALA A 189 -62.29 23.77 62.92
C ALA A 189 -62.15 24.14 61.44
N ALA A 190 -63.20 24.69 60.82
CA ALA A 190 -63.15 25.16 59.43
C ALA A 190 -62.24 26.38 59.25
N THR A 191 -62.20 27.28 60.23
CA THR A 191 -61.30 28.44 60.25
C THR A 191 -59.83 28.00 60.39
N ASP A 192 -59.56 27.11 61.35
CA ASP A 192 -58.22 26.57 61.59
C ASP A 192 -57.74 25.75 60.36
N ARG A 193 -58.65 25.01 59.69
CA ARG A 193 -58.34 24.26 58.46
C ARG A 193 -58.05 25.16 57.27
N LEU A 194 -58.83 26.23 57.06
CA LEU A 194 -58.56 27.22 56.01
C LEU A 194 -57.18 27.85 56.22
N ALA A 195 -56.85 28.24 57.46
CA ALA A 195 -55.54 28.80 57.80
C ALA A 195 -54.39 27.81 57.55
N ALA A 196 -54.55 26.54 57.92
CA ALA A 196 -53.55 25.50 57.68
C ALA A 196 -53.30 25.24 56.18
N VAL A 197 -54.37 25.15 55.39
CA VAL A 197 -54.29 24.94 53.94
C VAL A 197 -53.74 26.17 53.21
N GLU A 198 -54.06 27.38 53.69
CA GLU A 198 -53.47 28.63 53.19
C GLU A 198 -51.96 28.71 53.45
N ALA A 199 -51.51 28.29 54.64
CA ALA A 199 -50.08 28.19 54.95
C ALA A 199 -49.39 27.18 54.02
N GLN A 200 -50.00 26.02 53.78
CA GLN A 200 -49.49 25.02 52.83
C GLN A 200 -49.39 25.57 51.40
N TYR A 201 -50.43 26.26 50.93
CA TYR A 201 -50.41 26.92 49.62
C TYR A 201 -49.29 27.97 49.53
N THR A 202 -49.13 28.81 50.55
CA THR A 202 -48.09 29.84 50.59
C THR A 202 -46.70 29.24 50.53
N GLN A 203 -46.46 28.15 51.26
CA GLN A 203 -45.20 27.41 51.22
C GLN A 203 -44.94 26.85 49.82
N VAL A 204 -45.88 26.10 49.24
CA VAL A 204 -45.72 25.49 47.90
C VAL A 204 -45.54 26.56 46.81
N LYS A 205 -46.28 27.66 46.90
CA LYS A 205 -46.13 28.81 45.99
C LYS A 205 -44.75 29.43 46.11
N SER A 206 -44.28 29.69 47.33
CA SER A 206 -42.94 30.29 47.55
C SER A 206 -41.82 29.40 47.00
N THR A 207 -41.92 28.08 47.17
CA THR A 207 -40.94 27.14 46.60
C THR A 207 -41.00 27.10 45.07
N ALA A 208 -42.19 27.18 44.47
CA ALA A 208 -42.35 27.19 43.02
C ALA A 208 -41.87 28.51 42.40
N ASP A 209 -42.18 29.63 43.03
CA ASP A 209 -41.71 30.96 42.61
C ASP A 209 -40.17 31.04 42.75
N ALA A 210 -39.58 30.50 43.82
CA ALA A 210 -38.13 30.39 43.99
C ALA A 210 -37.47 29.48 42.93
N ALA A 211 -38.07 28.32 42.62
CA ALA A 211 -37.59 27.44 41.57
C ALA A 211 -37.68 28.08 40.18
N ALA A 212 -38.76 28.82 39.91
CA ALA A 212 -38.92 29.58 38.66
C ALA A 212 -37.89 30.72 38.54
N ALA A 213 -37.61 31.43 39.64
CA ALA A 213 -36.57 32.45 39.69
C ALA A 213 -35.18 31.84 39.45
N ALA A 214 -34.84 30.73 40.11
CA ALA A 214 -33.58 30.02 39.90
C ALA A 214 -33.44 29.48 38.48
N ALA A 215 -34.51 28.97 37.87
CA ALA A 215 -34.50 28.53 36.48
C ALA A 215 -34.31 29.69 35.49
N ALA A 216 -34.94 30.85 35.76
CA ALA A 216 -34.76 32.06 34.97
C ALA A 216 -33.34 32.62 35.08
N GLU A 217 -32.75 32.59 36.28
CA GLU A 217 -31.36 33.00 36.51
C GLU A 217 -30.37 32.04 35.83
N ALA A 218 -30.56 30.72 35.96
CA ALA A 218 -29.77 29.73 35.24
C ALA A 218 -29.87 29.89 33.71
N ALA A 219 -31.06 30.20 33.18
CA ALA A 219 -31.24 30.49 31.76
C ALA A 219 -30.48 31.76 31.33
N ARG A 220 -30.50 32.83 32.14
CA ARG A 220 -29.72 34.05 31.89
C ARG A 220 -28.22 33.80 31.92
N HIS A 221 -27.73 33.02 32.89
CA HIS A 221 -26.31 32.64 32.96
C HIS A 221 -25.90 31.80 31.75
N LYS A 222 -26.71 30.79 31.39
CA LYS A 222 -26.53 29.97 30.19
C LYS A 222 -26.45 30.82 28.93
N GLU A 223 -27.37 31.76 28.74
CA GLU A 223 -27.37 32.67 27.58
C GLU A 223 -26.16 33.58 27.57
N THR A 224 -25.80 34.18 28.71
CA THR A 224 -24.67 35.12 28.83
C THR A 224 -23.35 34.42 28.50
N GLN A 225 -23.08 33.30 29.17
CA GLN A 225 -21.86 32.52 28.93
C GLN A 225 -21.81 32.00 27.49
N SER A 226 -22.95 31.57 26.93
CA SER A 226 -22.99 31.11 25.54
C SER A 226 -22.74 32.25 24.54
N LYS A 227 -23.27 33.45 24.79
CA LYS A 227 -23.03 34.65 23.96
C LYS A 227 -21.57 35.08 23.96
N GLU A 228 -20.89 35.01 25.11
CA GLU A 228 -19.45 35.30 25.19
C GLU A 228 -18.62 34.39 24.29
N TRP A 229 -18.94 33.09 24.25
CA TRP A 229 -18.25 32.15 23.37
C TRP A 229 -18.64 32.29 21.91
N LEU A 230 -19.91 32.56 21.61
CA LEU A 230 -20.36 32.88 20.25
C LEU A 230 -19.62 34.10 19.70
N ALA A 231 -19.40 35.13 20.51
CA ALA A 231 -18.62 36.30 20.12
C ALA A 231 -17.15 35.95 19.81
N LYS A 232 -16.54 35.05 20.58
CA LYS A 232 -15.17 34.55 20.32
C LYS A 232 -15.08 33.69 19.06
N PHE A 233 -16.15 32.95 18.74
CA PHE A 233 -16.21 32.13 17.52
C PHE A 233 -16.57 32.92 16.26
N ALA A 234 -17.27 34.05 16.40
CA ALA A 234 -17.82 34.83 15.29
C ALA A 234 -16.80 35.15 14.18
N PRO A 235 -15.54 35.56 14.48
CA PRO A 235 -14.56 35.89 13.44
C PRO A 235 -14.23 34.74 12.47
N PHE A 236 -14.34 33.48 12.91
CA PHE A 236 -14.04 32.31 12.07
C PHE A 236 -15.17 31.94 11.10
N PHE A 237 -16.34 32.58 11.25
CA PHE A 237 -17.53 32.35 10.43
C PHE A 237 -17.92 33.54 9.55
N ASP A 238 -17.25 34.68 9.72
CA ASP A 238 -17.48 35.88 8.91
C ASP A 238 -16.74 35.76 7.57
N SER A 239 -17.46 35.57 6.47
CA SER A 239 -16.87 35.41 5.14
C SER A 239 -16.16 36.65 4.61
N GLN A 240 -16.35 37.82 5.24
CA GLN A 240 -15.65 39.05 4.90
C GLN A 240 -14.47 39.34 5.85
N GLY A 241 -14.31 38.54 6.91
CA GLY A 241 -13.27 38.72 7.92
C GLY A 241 -11.95 38.05 7.57
N ASP A 242 -10.84 38.63 8.04
CA ASP A 242 -9.49 38.07 7.85
C ASP A 242 -9.28 36.70 8.56
N GLN A 243 -10.17 36.32 9.48
CA GLN A 243 -10.11 35.05 10.22
C GLN A 243 -11.03 33.97 9.65
N TYR A 244 -11.66 34.21 8.50
CA TYR A 244 -12.52 33.23 7.87
C TYR A 244 -11.76 31.95 7.51
N LEU A 245 -12.31 30.80 7.89
CA LEU A 245 -11.69 29.51 7.63
C LEU A 245 -12.10 28.98 6.25
N LEU A 246 -11.24 29.22 5.24
CA LEU A 246 -11.41 28.64 3.91
C LEU A 246 -11.18 27.12 3.93
N ILE A 247 -12.03 26.38 3.22
CA ILE A 247 -11.96 24.92 3.11
C ILE A 247 -11.93 24.46 1.65
N GLY A 248 -11.32 23.30 1.40
CA GLY A 248 -11.34 22.62 0.10
C GLY A 248 -10.84 23.49 -1.05
N SER A 249 -11.62 23.55 -2.14
CA SER A 249 -11.26 24.31 -3.34
C SER A 249 -11.09 25.81 -3.10
N SER A 250 -11.85 26.39 -2.16
CA SER A 250 -11.74 27.82 -1.81
C SER A 250 -10.39 28.14 -1.17
N PHE A 251 -9.81 27.23 -0.39
CA PHE A 251 -8.45 27.39 0.14
C PHE A 251 -7.41 27.18 -0.96
N ASN A 252 -7.55 26.10 -1.75
CA ASN A 252 -6.57 25.73 -2.78
C ASN A 252 -6.45 26.77 -3.91
N ASN A 253 -7.53 27.45 -4.25
CA ASN A 253 -7.57 28.47 -5.30
C ASN A 253 -7.30 29.89 -4.78
N ALA A 254 -7.12 30.07 -3.47
CA ALA A 254 -6.81 31.37 -2.88
C ALA A 254 -5.36 31.78 -3.21
N SER A 255 -5.07 33.08 -3.14
CA SER A 255 -3.70 33.58 -3.27
C SER A 255 -2.80 33.04 -2.15
N GLU A 256 -1.49 32.95 -2.36
CA GLU A 256 -0.55 32.51 -1.30
C GLU A 256 -0.68 33.35 -0.02
N THR A 257 -0.96 34.66 -0.18
CA THR A 257 -1.17 35.57 0.95
C THR A 257 -2.43 35.21 1.72
N ASP A 258 -3.53 34.90 1.03
CA ASP A 258 -4.80 34.52 1.67
C ASP A 258 -4.73 33.11 2.28
N GLN A 259 -3.99 32.19 1.66
CA GLN A 259 -3.69 30.89 2.24
C GLN A 259 -2.92 31.05 3.55
N GLU A 260 -1.92 31.92 3.59
CA GLU A 260 -1.14 32.17 4.81
C GLU A 260 -1.98 32.78 5.93
N LYS A 261 -2.80 33.80 5.62
CA LYS A 261 -3.78 34.35 6.56
C LYS A 261 -4.72 33.27 7.10
N CYS A 262 -5.24 32.42 6.21
CA CYS A 262 -6.11 31.33 6.59
C CYS A 262 -5.41 30.30 7.49
N ARG A 263 -4.13 29.95 7.21
CA ARG A 263 -3.32 29.08 8.10
C ARG A 263 -3.15 29.69 9.50
N GLN A 264 -2.92 31.00 9.60
CA GLN A 264 -2.85 31.70 10.88
C GLN A 264 -4.20 31.67 11.61
N ALA A 265 -5.31 31.89 10.90
CA ALA A 265 -6.65 31.78 11.44
C ALA A 265 -6.96 30.35 11.97
N TYR A 266 -6.54 29.31 11.25
CA TYR A 266 -6.63 27.92 11.71
C TYR A 266 -5.83 27.66 12.99
N ALA A 267 -4.63 28.25 13.11
CA ALA A 267 -3.81 28.13 14.33
C ALA A 267 -4.49 28.79 15.54
N GLU A 268 -5.04 29.99 15.35
CA GLU A 268 -5.78 30.70 16.40
C GLU A 268 -7.10 30.00 16.78
N ALA A 269 -7.85 29.51 15.80
CA ALA A 269 -9.05 28.71 16.04
C ALA A 269 -8.75 27.42 16.82
N ASN A 270 -7.64 26.73 16.51
CA ASN A 270 -7.20 25.55 17.27
C ASN A 270 -6.86 25.90 18.73
N LYS A 271 -6.14 27.00 18.97
CA LYS A 271 -5.86 27.49 20.33
C LYS A 271 -7.15 27.83 21.08
N LEU A 272 -8.07 28.54 20.44
CA LEU A 272 -9.34 28.93 21.01
C LEU A 272 -10.21 27.71 21.34
N MET A 273 -10.28 26.73 20.45
CA MET A 273 -11.03 25.50 20.68
C MET A 273 -10.45 24.65 21.80
N ALA A 274 -9.12 24.65 21.97
CA ALA A 274 -8.49 24.01 23.12
C ALA A 274 -8.86 24.70 24.45
N ALA A 275 -8.94 26.03 24.46
CA ALA A 275 -9.41 26.79 25.62
C ALA A 275 -10.91 26.56 25.89
N TYR A 276 -11.75 26.55 24.84
CA TYR A 276 -13.17 26.27 24.94
C TYR A 276 -13.46 24.89 25.54
N LYS A 277 -12.75 23.85 25.11
CA LYS A 277 -12.89 22.48 25.64
C LYS A 277 -12.56 22.36 27.13
N LYS A 278 -11.76 23.27 27.68
CA LYS A 278 -11.43 23.33 29.11
C LYS A 278 -12.43 24.15 29.93
N THR A 279 -13.39 24.80 29.28
CA THR A 279 -14.34 25.70 29.95
C THR A 279 -15.56 24.91 30.40
N GLU A 280 -15.95 25.09 31.67
CA GLU A 280 -17.14 24.46 32.24
C GLU A 280 -18.40 25.28 31.94
N PHE A 281 -19.49 24.57 31.65
CA PHE A 281 -20.81 25.15 31.39
C PHE A 281 -21.82 24.64 32.43
N PRO A 282 -21.78 25.17 33.68
CA PRO A 282 -22.57 24.65 34.80
C PRO A 282 -24.10 24.72 34.57
N HIS A 283 -24.56 25.65 33.73
CA HIS A 283 -25.97 25.81 33.34
C HIS A 283 -26.28 25.27 31.93
N GLY A 284 -25.33 24.53 31.34
CA GLY A 284 -25.41 24.02 29.98
C GLY A 284 -25.12 25.06 28.89
N LYS A 285 -25.30 24.67 27.63
CA LYS A 285 -25.02 25.48 26.43
C LYS A 285 -26.30 25.79 25.66
N THR A 286 -26.39 26.96 25.03
CA THR A 286 -27.47 27.23 24.05
C THR A 286 -27.30 26.33 22.82
N GLN A 287 -28.40 26.07 22.10
CA GLN A 287 -28.35 25.27 20.86
C GLN A 287 -27.46 25.91 19.80
N GLU A 288 -27.47 27.24 19.72
CA GLU A 288 -26.61 27.98 18.80
C GLU A 288 -25.12 27.77 19.09
N LEU A 289 -24.71 27.81 20.37
CA LEU A 289 -23.33 27.55 20.74
C LEU A 289 -22.92 26.11 20.38
N ILE A 290 -23.78 25.12 20.63
CA ILE A 290 -23.52 23.72 20.26
C ILE A 290 -23.32 23.59 18.75
N TYR A 291 -24.17 24.23 17.95
CA TYR A 291 -24.05 24.21 16.49
C TYR A 291 -22.74 24.85 16.02
N ARG A 292 -22.38 26.01 16.55
CA ARG A 292 -21.13 26.70 16.18
C ARG A 292 -19.88 25.94 16.64
N GLU A 293 -19.91 25.32 17.81
CA GLU A 293 -18.88 24.40 18.29
C GLU A 293 -18.66 23.25 17.31
N GLN A 294 -19.73 22.56 16.92
CA GLN A 294 -19.66 21.42 16.00
C GLN A 294 -19.14 21.83 14.63
N SER A 295 -19.62 22.97 14.11
CA SER A 295 -19.18 23.51 12.82
C SER A 295 -17.70 23.86 12.84
N LEU A 296 -17.23 24.58 13.87
CA LEU A 296 -15.81 24.94 14.00
C LEU A 296 -14.94 23.70 14.19
N ALA A 297 -15.35 22.77 15.06
CA ALA A 297 -14.63 21.53 15.29
C ALA A 297 -14.50 20.67 14.02
N GLY A 298 -15.56 20.59 13.22
CA GLY A 298 -15.55 19.89 11.93
C GLY A 298 -14.58 20.52 10.93
N THR A 299 -14.63 21.85 10.77
CA THR A 299 -13.72 22.59 9.89
C THR A 299 -12.25 22.41 10.32
N LEU A 300 -11.97 22.52 11.63
CA LEU A 300 -10.63 22.29 12.16
C LEU A 300 -10.15 20.86 11.95
N ALA A 301 -11.02 19.86 12.10
CA ALA A 301 -10.65 18.46 11.90
C ALA A 301 -10.17 18.22 10.47
N ILE A 302 -10.90 18.72 9.47
CA ILE A 302 -10.53 18.60 8.05
C ILE A 302 -9.17 19.25 7.77
N TYR A 303 -8.97 20.48 8.24
CA TYR A 303 -7.71 21.18 8.05
C TYR A 303 -6.54 20.50 8.76
N ASN A 304 -6.72 20.11 10.03
CA ASN A 304 -5.66 19.47 10.81
C ASN A 304 -5.24 18.12 10.22
N GLU A 305 -6.19 17.35 9.67
CA GLU A 305 -5.89 16.13 8.93
C GLU A 305 -5.09 16.43 7.66
N GLY A 306 -5.51 17.41 6.86
CA GLY A 306 -4.78 17.85 5.67
C GLY A 306 -3.36 18.34 6.00
N ALA A 307 -3.20 19.14 7.05
CA ALA A 307 -1.91 19.64 7.52
C ALA A 307 -1.03 18.54 8.11
N ALA A 308 -1.60 17.49 8.70
CA ALA A 308 -0.86 16.31 9.13
C ALA A 308 -0.36 15.51 7.93
N ARG A 309 -1.21 15.27 6.92
CA ARG A 309 -0.83 14.61 5.66
C ARG A 309 0.24 15.40 4.90
N ALA A 310 0.11 16.72 4.79
CA ALA A 310 1.11 17.56 4.14
C ALA A 310 2.49 17.47 4.80
N ARG A 311 2.53 17.48 6.14
CA ARG A 311 3.78 17.28 6.91
C ARG A 311 4.36 15.87 6.72
N GLN A 312 3.50 14.87 6.64
CA GLN A 312 3.91 13.50 6.33
C GLN A 312 4.51 13.38 4.92
N GLU A 313 3.84 13.95 3.92
CA GLU A 313 4.31 14.01 2.53
C GLU A 313 5.64 14.76 2.42
N GLU A 314 5.76 15.91 3.08
CA GLU A 314 6.99 16.70 3.09
C GLU A 314 8.17 15.92 3.69
N ALA A 315 7.97 15.20 4.79
CA ALA A 315 9.00 14.36 5.40
C ALA A 315 9.38 13.14 4.52
N CYS A 316 8.42 12.59 3.76
CA CYS A 316 8.64 11.42 2.90
C CYS A 316 9.22 11.77 1.54
N ARG A 317 8.92 12.96 1.00
CA ARG A 317 9.23 13.38 -0.37
C ARG A 317 10.70 13.22 -0.78
N PRO A 318 11.71 13.61 0.03
CA PRO A 318 13.11 13.39 -0.34
C PRO A 318 13.47 11.92 -0.57
N TRP A 319 12.81 11.00 0.16
CA TRP A 319 13.04 9.56 0.01
C TRP A 319 12.24 8.97 -1.15
N VAL A 320 11.02 9.46 -1.39
CA VAL A 320 10.26 9.13 -2.60
C VAL A 320 11.08 9.50 -3.85
N GLU A 321 11.63 10.71 -3.92
CA GLU A 321 12.45 11.16 -5.05
C GLU A 321 13.73 10.33 -5.25
N LYS A 322 14.34 9.84 -4.17
CA LYS A 322 15.53 8.99 -4.23
C LYS A 322 15.24 7.54 -4.63
N LEU A 323 14.14 6.96 -4.14
CA LEU A 323 13.82 5.55 -4.36
C LEU A 323 13.05 5.32 -5.66
N ARG A 324 12.12 6.21 -6.01
CA ARG A 324 11.25 6.09 -7.19
C ARG A 324 12.01 5.77 -8.49
N PRO A 325 13.17 6.41 -8.80
CA PRO A 325 13.94 6.13 -10.01
C PRO A 325 14.38 4.67 -10.19
N TYR A 326 14.50 3.89 -9.11
CA TYR A 326 15.00 2.52 -9.12
C TYR A 326 13.90 1.47 -9.24
N VAL A 327 12.65 1.80 -8.90
CA VAL A 327 11.59 0.79 -8.73
C VAL A 327 10.26 1.12 -9.39
N ASP A 328 10.02 2.37 -9.76
CA ASP A 328 8.78 2.77 -10.42
C ASP A 328 9.00 2.87 -11.94
N VAL A 329 8.40 1.93 -12.68
CA VAL A 329 8.39 1.95 -14.15
C VAL A 329 7.75 3.23 -14.68
N GLY A 330 6.72 3.75 -14.01
CA GLY A 330 6.01 4.97 -14.38
C GLY A 330 6.85 6.25 -14.26
N ALA A 331 8.00 6.19 -13.57
CA ALA A 331 8.91 7.31 -13.46
C ALA A 331 9.70 7.59 -14.74
N GLY A 332 9.69 6.67 -15.73
CA GLY A 332 10.45 6.83 -16.97
C GLY A 332 11.96 6.98 -16.77
N SER A 333 12.45 6.52 -15.61
CA SER A 333 13.84 6.69 -15.19
C SER A 333 14.74 5.66 -15.86
N PRO A 334 15.94 6.06 -16.35
CA PRO A 334 16.95 5.10 -16.81
C PRO A 334 17.51 4.23 -15.67
N LYS A 335 17.27 4.61 -14.40
CA LYS A 335 17.75 3.87 -13.22
C LYS A 335 16.89 2.67 -12.82
N TYR A 336 15.82 2.38 -13.54
CA TYR A 336 14.88 1.34 -13.17
C TYR A 336 15.55 -0.04 -13.10
N LEU A 337 15.43 -0.70 -11.95
CA LEU A 337 15.97 -2.05 -11.71
C LEU A 337 15.04 -3.09 -12.36
N ILE A 338 15.36 -3.45 -13.60
CA ILE A 338 14.65 -4.48 -14.36
C ILE A 338 15.01 -5.88 -13.82
N ASP A 339 14.00 -6.62 -13.35
CA ASP A 339 14.09 -7.96 -12.74
C ASP A 339 14.09 -9.14 -13.72
N GLY A 340 14.22 -8.87 -15.01
CA GLY A 340 14.29 -9.89 -16.06
C GLY A 340 15.72 -10.31 -16.41
N VAL A 341 15.91 -11.58 -16.73
CA VAL A 341 17.17 -12.10 -17.29
C VAL A 341 17.41 -11.48 -18.68
N THR A 342 18.67 -11.22 -19.02
CA THR A 342 19.08 -10.65 -20.31
C THR A 342 20.37 -11.30 -20.82
N LEU A 343 20.56 -11.30 -22.15
CA LEU A 343 21.81 -11.67 -22.82
C LEU A 343 22.62 -10.45 -23.27
N SER A 344 22.09 -9.24 -23.07
CA SER A 344 22.78 -7.99 -23.43
C SER A 344 23.87 -7.69 -22.41
N GLU A 345 25.12 -7.64 -22.87
CA GLU A 345 26.30 -7.35 -22.05
C GLU A 345 26.22 -5.94 -21.43
N SER A 346 25.81 -4.95 -22.22
CA SER A 346 25.64 -3.57 -21.75
C SER A 346 24.56 -3.48 -20.69
N ASP A 347 23.44 -4.19 -20.86
CA ASP A 347 22.37 -4.21 -19.86
C ASP A 347 22.84 -4.85 -18.55
N ILE A 348 23.61 -5.94 -18.62
CA ILE A 348 24.15 -6.59 -17.41
C ILE A 348 25.06 -5.62 -16.66
N GLN A 349 25.93 -4.91 -17.37
CA GLN A 349 26.86 -3.95 -16.76
C GLN A 349 26.13 -2.75 -16.15
N GLU A 350 25.17 -2.17 -16.88
CA GLU A 350 24.35 -1.06 -16.41
C GLU A 350 23.56 -1.46 -15.16
N ARG A 351 22.86 -2.60 -15.20
CA ARG A 351 22.09 -3.09 -14.05
C ARG A 351 22.95 -3.47 -12.87
N THR A 352 24.18 -3.95 -13.09
CA THR A 352 25.15 -4.19 -12.01
C THR A 352 25.52 -2.87 -11.31
N THR A 353 25.73 -1.81 -12.09
CA THR A 353 26.04 -0.48 -11.57
C THR A 353 24.87 0.11 -10.79
N LEU A 354 23.66 0.04 -11.36
CA LEU A 354 22.44 0.51 -10.71
C LEU A 354 22.13 -0.26 -9.42
N LEU A 355 22.36 -1.57 -9.41
CA LEU A 355 22.22 -2.38 -8.19
C LEU A 355 23.19 -1.91 -7.11
N ALA A 356 24.45 -1.62 -7.45
CA ALA A 356 25.43 -1.11 -6.49
C ALA A 356 25.04 0.28 -5.95
N GLU A 357 24.55 1.19 -6.81
CA GLU A 357 24.01 2.48 -6.37
C GLU A 357 22.83 2.32 -5.39
N ALA A 358 21.89 1.45 -5.75
CA ALA A 358 20.71 1.14 -4.95
C ALA A 358 21.08 0.53 -3.59
N GLN A 359 22.04 -0.40 -3.57
CA GLN A 359 22.58 -1.00 -2.34
C GLN A 359 23.30 0.02 -1.46
N ALA A 360 24.00 1.00 -2.05
CA ALA A 360 24.65 2.07 -1.29
C ALA A 360 23.65 3.06 -0.69
N LEU A 361 22.54 3.34 -1.39
CA LEU A 361 21.46 4.22 -0.93
C LEU A 361 20.64 3.61 0.22
N TRP A 362 20.45 2.29 0.21
CA TRP A 362 19.51 1.60 1.10
C TRP A 362 19.80 1.78 2.61
N PRO A 363 21.04 1.66 3.10
CA PRO A 363 21.35 1.87 4.52
C PRO A 363 21.04 3.28 5.03
N ASP A 364 21.13 4.29 4.16
CA ASP A 364 20.77 5.66 4.53
C ASP A 364 19.26 5.82 4.69
N TYR A 365 18.48 5.13 3.84
CA TYR A 365 17.03 5.06 3.97
C TYR A 365 16.59 4.34 5.25
N GLU A 366 17.25 3.24 5.61
CA GLU A 366 16.92 2.48 6.82
C GLU A 366 17.13 3.27 8.11
N LYS A 367 18.06 4.24 8.10
CA LYS A 367 18.32 5.15 9.23
C LYS A 367 17.38 6.36 9.25
N ALA A 368 16.57 6.56 8.22
CA ALA A 368 15.69 7.72 8.13
C ALA A 368 14.55 7.64 9.16
N GLU A 369 14.31 8.75 9.85
CA GLU A 369 13.19 8.88 10.78
C GLU A 369 11.99 9.54 10.11
N PHE A 370 10.81 8.97 10.36
CA PHE A 370 9.54 9.47 9.84
C PHE A 370 8.61 9.83 11.02
N PRO A 371 8.80 11.00 11.66
CA PRO A 371 8.06 11.38 12.88
C PRO A 371 6.54 11.52 12.67
N HIS A 372 6.10 11.62 11.42
CA HIS A 372 4.70 11.69 11.01
C HIS A 372 4.22 10.39 10.31
N GLY A 373 5.00 9.31 10.38
CA GLY A 373 4.76 8.07 9.65
C GLY A 373 5.15 8.14 8.18
N LYS A 374 5.08 7.01 7.48
CA LYS A 374 5.40 6.90 6.05
C LYS A 374 4.13 7.05 5.20
N THR A 375 4.21 7.80 4.11
CA THR A 375 3.13 7.85 3.09
C THR A 375 2.93 6.47 2.46
N ALA A 376 1.72 6.20 1.95
CA ALA A 376 1.42 4.95 1.23
C ALA A 376 2.34 4.73 0.02
N GLU A 377 2.68 5.81 -0.69
CA GLU A 377 3.62 5.75 -1.80
C GLU A 377 5.00 5.26 -1.34
N LEU A 378 5.57 5.90 -0.32
CA LEU A 378 6.88 5.51 0.21
C LEU A 378 6.91 4.06 0.70
N LEU A 379 5.83 3.56 1.31
CA LEU A 379 5.73 2.16 1.74
C LEU A 379 5.75 1.19 0.53
N SER A 380 5.06 1.55 -0.55
CA SER A 380 5.07 0.75 -1.80
C SER A 380 6.47 0.72 -2.43
N LEU A 381 7.14 1.88 -2.49
CA LEU A 381 8.50 2.00 -3.00
C LEU A 381 9.49 1.20 -2.14
N GLU A 382 9.35 1.26 -0.81
CA GLU A 382 10.15 0.50 0.15
C GLU A 382 10.06 -1.01 -0.10
N GLU A 383 8.84 -1.54 -0.21
CA GLU A 383 8.64 -2.98 -0.43
C GLU A 383 9.21 -3.43 -1.76
N THR A 384 8.95 -2.67 -2.83
CA THR A 384 9.48 -2.97 -4.16
C THR A 384 11.01 -2.91 -4.17
N MET A 385 11.61 -1.93 -3.50
CA MET A 385 13.06 -1.80 -3.40
C MET A 385 13.68 -2.98 -2.62
N LYS A 386 13.09 -3.38 -1.49
CA LYS A 386 13.51 -4.59 -0.75
C LYS A 386 13.47 -5.83 -1.62
N GLN A 387 12.43 -6.00 -2.43
CA GLN A 387 12.33 -7.10 -3.36
C GLN A 387 13.43 -7.03 -4.42
N ARG A 388 13.62 -5.86 -5.06
CA ARG A 388 14.65 -5.68 -6.10
C ARG A 388 16.06 -5.93 -5.60
N LEU A 389 16.42 -5.42 -4.43
CA LEU A 389 17.73 -5.62 -3.82
C LEU A 389 18.01 -7.10 -3.48
N ARG A 390 16.96 -7.87 -3.19
CA ARG A 390 17.04 -9.30 -2.89
C ARG A 390 17.19 -10.15 -4.15
N ASP A 391 16.39 -9.86 -5.18
CA ASP A 391 16.23 -10.75 -6.33
C ASP A 391 17.25 -10.43 -7.46
N MET A 392 17.63 -9.17 -7.63
CA MET A 392 18.54 -8.74 -8.71
C MET A 392 19.91 -9.44 -8.73
N PRO A 393 20.58 -9.70 -7.58
CA PRO A 393 21.84 -10.46 -7.59
C PRO A 393 21.72 -11.80 -8.30
N GLU A 394 20.63 -12.53 -8.07
CA GLU A 394 20.37 -13.83 -8.69
C GLU A 394 20.05 -13.68 -10.19
N VAL A 395 19.25 -12.69 -10.55
CA VAL A 395 18.91 -12.39 -11.96
C VAL A 395 20.18 -12.07 -12.77
N LEU A 396 21.08 -11.25 -12.22
CA LEU A 396 22.36 -10.92 -12.86
C LEU A 396 23.28 -12.12 -12.96
N GLN A 397 23.33 -12.97 -11.91
CA GLN A 397 24.10 -14.21 -11.94
C GLN A 397 23.60 -15.15 -13.04
N ARG A 398 22.28 -15.35 -13.16
CA ARG A 398 21.67 -16.16 -14.22
C ARG A 398 21.95 -15.60 -15.61
N SER A 399 21.88 -14.28 -15.78
CA SER A 399 22.20 -13.59 -17.04
C SER A 399 23.66 -13.85 -17.47
N ARG A 400 24.61 -13.68 -16.56
CA ARG A 400 26.04 -13.98 -16.80
C ARG A 400 26.28 -15.45 -17.11
N ALA A 401 25.58 -16.36 -16.43
CA ALA A 401 25.70 -17.79 -16.67
C ALA A 401 25.26 -18.16 -18.11
N LEU A 402 24.12 -17.65 -18.57
CA LEU A 402 23.64 -17.87 -19.93
C LEU A 402 24.60 -17.31 -20.98
N LEU A 403 25.04 -16.07 -20.80
CA LEU A 403 26.03 -15.43 -21.68
C LEU A 403 27.30 -16.27 -21.78
N SER A 404 27.85 -16.70 -20.64
CA SER A 404 29.06 -17.52 -20.61
C SER A 404 28.88 -18.90 -21.23
N ALA A 405 27.70 -19.50 -21.13
CA ALA A 405 27.41 -20.80 -21.70
C ALA A 405 27.37 -20.76 -23.23
N ASP A 406 26.80 -19.69 -23.81
CA ASP A 406 26.80 -19.51 -25.26
C ASP A 406 28.20 -19.23 -25.81
N ILE A 407 29.00 -18.43 -25.09
CA ILE A 407 30.42 -18.24 -25.43
C ILE A 407 31.16 -19.59 -25.37
N GLU A 408 30.97 -20.35 -24.29
CA GLU A 408 31.66 -21.63 -24.09
C GLU A 408 31.37 -22.65 -25.20
N LYS A 409 30.13 -22.71 -25.72
CA LYS A 409 29.79 -23.57 -26.86
C LYS A 409 30.64 -23.29 -28.08
N GLU A 410 30.96 -22.02 -28.35
CA GLU A 410 31.81 -21.65 -29.49
C GLU A 410 33.27 -22.05 -29.29
N PHE A 411 33.78 -21.93 -28.06
CA PHE A 411 35.10 -22.47 -27.70
C PHE A 411 35.16 -23.98 -27.89
N ASP A 412 34.16 -24.71 -27.41
CA ASP A 412 34.10 -26.17 -27.50
C ASP A 412 33.95 -26.64 -28.95
N ARG A 413 33.18 -25.92 -29.77
CA ARG A 413 33.07 -26.16 -31.21
C ARG A 413 34.44 -26.07 -31.90
N ILE A 414 35.21 -25.03 -31.60
CA ILE A 414 36.54 -24.81 -32.21
C ILE A 414 37.56 -25.83 -31.71
N LEU A 415 37.59 -26.12 -30.40
CA LEU A 415 38.45 -27.18 -29.86
C LEU A 415 38.11 -28.54 -30.46
N THR A 416 36.83 -28.85 -30.64
CA THR A 416 36.39 -30.08 -31.32
C THR A 416 36.89 -30.10 -32.77
N TYR A 417 36.75 -28.99 -33.50
CA TYR A 417 37.24 -28.89 -34.88
C TYR A 417 38.77 -29.08 -35.00
N LEU A 418 39.56 -28.58 -34.05
CA LEU A 418 41.02 -28.77 -34.05
C LEU A 418 41.44 -30.22 -33.74
N ASN A 419 40.63 -30.93 -32.96
CA ASN A 419 40.93 -32.28 -32.48
C ASN A 419 40.24 -33.39 -33.29
N GLN A 420 39.26 -33.06 -34.12
CA GLN A 420 38.60 -34.02 -35.00
C GLN A 420 39.50 -34.41 -36.18
N ASP A 421 39.17 -35.53 -36.82
CA ASP A 421 39.92 -36.14 -37.92
C ASP A 421 41.38 -36.44 -37.55
N THR A 422 41.57 -37.43 -36.67
CA THR A 422 42.90 -37.88 -36.22
C THR A 422 43.63 -38.75 -37.22
N GLY A 423 43.12 -38.93 -38.46
CA GLY A 423 43.74 -39.78 -39.47
C GLY A 423 45.18 -39.37 -39.82
N TRP A 424 45.53 -38.10 -39.62
CA TRP A 424 46.89 -37.61 -39.77
C TRP A 424 47.88 -38.22 -38.75
N GLN A 425 47.42 -38.77 -37.63
CA GLN A 425 48.32 -39.37 -36.64
C GLN A 425 48.96 -40.67 -37.16
N SER A 426 48.28 -41.41 -38.03
CA SER A 426 48.77 -42.65 -38.63
C SER A 426 49.17 -42.52 -40.10
N ASP A 427 48.63 -41.53 -40.82
CA ASP A 427 48.90 -41.29 -42.24
C ASP A 427 49.72 -39.99 -42.42
N PRO A 428 50.99 -40.07 -42.86
CA PRO A 428 51.85 -38.90 -43.05
C PRO A 428 51.43 -38.02 -44.24
N THR A 429 50.54 -38.48 -45.12
CA THR A 429 50.03 -37.69 -46.25
C THR A 429 48.88 -36.76 -45.86
N LYS A 430 48.19 -37.06 -44.76
CA LYS A 430 47.09 -36.24 -44.23
C LYS A 430 47.61 -35.08 -43.39
N LYS A 431 46.83 -34.03 -43.21
CA LYS A 431 47.21 -32.83 -42.45
C LYS A 431 46.16 -32.55 -41.37
N PRO A 432 46.54 -32.21 -40.12
CA PRO A 432 45.58 -31.86 -39.08
C PRO A 432 44.80 -30.59 -39.42
N ASN A 433 43.68 -30.32 -38.75
CA ASN A 433 42.91 -29.09 -38.92
C ASN A 433 43.63 -27.87 -38.31
N LEU A 434 43.36 -26.68 -38.84
CA LEU A 434 43.87 -25.40 -38.34
C LEU A 434 42.74 -24.40 -38.14
N VAL A 435 42.91 -23.48 -37.21
CA VAL A 435 42.04 -22.30 -37.10
C VAL A 435 42.68 -21.11 -37.80
N MET A 436 41.84 -20.24 -38.33
CA MET A 436 42.24 -18.97 -38.94
C MET A 436 41.98 -17.83 -37.96
N GLU A 437 42.55 -16.65 -38.24
CA GLU A 437 42.33 -15.45 -37.42
C GLU A 437 40.85 -15.11 -37.30
N ARG A 438 40.07 -15.29 -38.38
CA ARG A 438 38.61 -15.12 -38.38
C ARG A 438 37.86 -16.00 -37.38
N ASP A 439 38.44 -17.12 -36.97
CA ASP A 439 37.84 -18.06 -36.01
C ASP A 439 38.24 -17.69 -34.57
N VAL A 440 39.45 -17.18 -34.37
CA VAL A 440 40.02 -16.88 -33.04
C VAL A 440 39.68 -15.46 -32.56
N LEU A 441 39.63 -14.48 -33.47
CA LEU A 441 39.36 -13.08 -33.12
C LEU A 441 37.99 -12.89 -32.45
N PRO A 442 36.89 -13.50 -32.93
CA PRO A 442 35.59 -13.40 -32.25
C PRO A 442 35.60 -13.97 -30.82
N LEU A 443 36.38 -15.03 -30.57
CA LEU A 443 36.53 -15.62 -29.24
C LEU A 443 37.27 -14.68 -28.27
N GLN A 444 38.29 -13.98 -28.75
CA GLN A 444 39.01 -12.97 -27.96
C GLN A 444 38.08 -11.82 -27.58
N GLN A 445 37.34 -11.28 -28.55
CA GLN A 445 36.36 -10.23 -28.32
C GLN A 445 35.24 -10.69 -27.38
N ALA A 446 34.80 -11.95 -27.46
CA ALA A 446 33.81 -12.50 -26.53
C ALA A 446 34.33 -12.57 -25.09
N ILE A 447 35.60 -12.93 -24.87
CA ILE A 447 36.23 -12.90 -23.54
C ILE A 447 36.28 -11.48 -22.99
N GLU A 448 36.69 -10.50 -23.81
CA GLU A 448 36.76 -9.09 -23.40
C GLU A 448 35.39 -8.54 -23.00
N ARG A 449 34.37 -8.84 -23.79
CA ARG A 449 32.99 -8.43 -23.50
C ARG A 449 32.45 -9.09 -22.24
N TYR A 450 32.65 -10.41 -22.08
CA TYR A 450 32.25 -11.12 -20.86
C TYR A 450 32.98 -10.59 -19.62
N ALA A 451 34.28 -10.26 -19.73
CA ALA A 451 35.05 -9.67 -18.65
C ALA A 451 34.48 -8.32 -18.18
N GLY A 452 33.83 -7.55 -19.05
CA GLY A 452 33.11 -6.33 -18.67
C GLY A 452 31.88 -6.57 -17.79
N THR A 453 31.38 -7.80 -17.74
CA THR A 453 30.17 -8.16 -16.96
C THR A 453 30.48 -8.81 -15.61
N VAL A 454 31.73 -9.21 -15.36
CA VAL A 454 32.17 -9.94 -14.17
C VAL A 454 33.43 -9.32 -13.54
N GLY A 455 33.80 -9.75 -12.33
CA GLY A 455 35.07 -9.33 -11.71
C GLY A 455 36.30 -10.00 -12.35
N PRO A 456 37.52 -9.47 -12.14
CA PRO A 456 38.75 -10.04 -12.71
C PRO A 456 39.05 -11.46 -12.22
N ASP A 457 38.58 -11.82 -11.02
CA ASP A 457 38.79 -13.13 -10.38
C ASP A 457 37.66 -14.14 -10.67
N ASP A 458 36.79 -13.84 -11.64
CA ASP A 458 35.69 -14.74 -12.02
C ASP A 458 36.22 -16.07 -12.59
N SER A 459 35.76 -17.18 -11.99
CA SER A 459 36.24 -18.53 -12.34
C SER A 459 35.85 -18.94 -13.76
N LYS A 460 34.71 -18.47 -14.27
CA LYS A 460 34.26 -18.76 -15.62
C LYS A 460 35.08 -17.98 -16.65
N LEU A 461 35.39 -16.72 -16.37
CA LEU A 461 36.30 -15.91 -17.18
C LEU A 461 37.70 -16.56 -17.26
N ALA A 462 38.23 -17.05 -16.13
CA ALA A 462 39.50 -17.78 -16.10
C ALA A 462 39.44 -19.05 -16.97
N THR A 463 38.33 -19.81 -16.89
CA THR A 463 38.10 -21.01 -17.71
C THR A 463 38.08 -20.69 -19.20
N LEU A 464 37.40 -19.61 -19.62
CA LEU A 464 37.34 -19.20 -21.03
C LEU A 464 38.73 -18.78 -21.56
N LYS A 465 39.50 -18.02 -20.75
CA LYS A 465 40.90 -17.66 -21.08
C LYS A 465 41.78 -18.90 -21.22
N GLN A 466 41.60 -19.89 -20.35
CA GLN A 466 42.31 -21.17 -20.45
C GLN A 466 41.96 -21.91 -21.75
N LYS A 467 40.66 -22.00 -22.12
CA LYS A 467 40.24 -22.62 -23.39
C LYS A 467 40.81 -21.89 -24.61
N LEU A 468 40.90 -20.56 -24.59
CA LEU A 468 41.59 -19.81 -25.65
C LEU A 468 43.06 -20.20 -25.77
N GLY A 469 43.74 -20.35 -24.63
CA GLY A 469 45.12 -20.85 -24.57
C GLY A 469 45.25 -22.24 -25.19
N GLN A 470 44.34 -23.16 -24.85
CA GLN A 470 44.30 -24.51 -25.41
C GLN A 470 44.10 -24.51 -26.93
N ILE A 471 43.21 -23.66 -27.46
CA ILE A 471 43.00 -23.50 -28.90
C ILE A 471 44.30 -23.05 -29.58
N LYS A 472 44.96 -22.02 -29.05
CA LYS A 472 46.21 -21.49 -29.61
C LYS A 472 47.34 -22.52 -29.57
N GLU A 473 47.48 -23.24 -28.47
CA GLU A 473 48.49 -24.27 -28.30
C GLU A 473 48.24 -25.45 -29.26
N GLN A 474 46.99 -25.91 -29.37
CA GLN A 474 46.63 -27.02 -30.26
C GLN A 474 46.79 -26.64 -31.73
N ASP A 475 46.40 -25.42 -32.13
CA ASP A 475 46.64 -24.89 -33.48
C ASP A 475 48.13 -24.83 -33.78
N GLN A 476 48.96 -24.35 -32.85
CA GLN A 476 50.41 -24.31 -33.02
C GLN A 476 51.01 -25.72 -33.21
N LYS A 477 50.57 -26.71 -32.44
CA LYS A 477 50.97 -28.13 -32.61
C LYS A 477 50.55 -28.65 -34.00
N ASN A 478 49.31 -28.39 -34.40
CA ASN A 478 48.80 -28.81 -35.70
C ASN A 478 49.57 -28.13 -36.86
N ARG A 479 49.95 -26.85 -36.73
CA ARG A 479 50.77 -26.13 -37.71
C ARG A 479 52.17 -26.71 -37.83
N ALA A 480 52.80 -27.12 -36.72
CA ALA A 480 54.10 -27.77 -36.75
C ALA A 480 54.06 -29.09 -37.54
N VAL A 481 53.05 -29.93 -37.26
CA VAL A 481 52.83 -31.19 -38.00
C VAL A 481 52.53 -30.91 -39.49
N ARG A 482 51.73 -29.88 -39.80
CA ARG A 482 51.51 -29.45 -41.19
C ARG A 482 52.79 -29.00 -41.88
N ALA A 483 53.69 -28.34 -41.18
CA ALA A 483 54.95 -27.88 -41.73
C ALA A 483 55.85 -29.06 -42.14
N GLU A 484 55.89 -30.11 -41.33
CA GLU A 484 56.59 -31.36 -41.65
C GLU A 484 56.01 -32.08 -42.87
N ARG A 485 54.76 -31.80 -43.23
CA ARG A 485 54.01 -32.43 -44.33
C ARG A 485 53.74 -31.51 -45.50
N THR A 486 54.35 -30.32 -45.49
CA THR A 486 54.28 -29.38 -46.59
C THR A 486 55.55 -29.52 -47.41
N TYR A 487 55.39 -29.66 -48.72
CA TYR A 487 56.46 -29.94 -49.67
C TYR A 487 56.28 -29.05 -50.88
N MET A 488 57.39 -28.73 -51.52
CA MET A 488 57.38 -28.11 -52.84
C MET A 488 57.04 -29.16 -53.89
N ASN A 489 56.22 -28.80 -54.87
CA ASN A 489 56.03 -29.58 -56.07
C ASN A 489 57.29 -29.51 -56.94
N ALA A 490 57.59 -30.62 -57.61
CA ALA A 490 58.69 -30.72 -58.56
C ALA A 490 58.59 -29.65 -59.66
N ASP A 491 59.75 -29.23 -60.17
CA ASP A 491 59.83 -28.34 -61.32
C ASP A 491 59.45 -29.10 -62.59
N ARG A 492 58.59 -28.51 -63.43
CA ARG A 492 58.08 -29.16 -64.65
C ARG A 492 58.00 -28.25 -65.86
N PHE A 493 58.24 -26.96 -65.69
CA PHE A 493 58.08 -26.00 -66.76
C PHE A 493 59.20 -26.12 -67.80
N GLU A 494 58.84 -26.41 -69.05
CA GLU A 494 59.78 -26.60 -70.17
C GLU A 494 59.75 -25.43 -71.18
N GLY A 495 58.96 -24.38 -70.89
CA GLY A 495 58.84 -23.22 -71.78
C GLY A 495 60.04 -22.27 -71.71
N GLU A 496 60.14 -21.37 -72.69
CA GLU A 496 61.18 -20.34 -72.73
C GLU A 496 61.04 -19.33 -71.56
N GLY A 497 62.15 -18.69 -71.15
CA GLY A 497 62.15 -17.62 -70.14
C GLY A 497 62.17 -18.09 -68.68
N ILE A 498 62.63 -19.31 -68.40
CA ILE A 498 62.69 -19.89 -67.04
C ILE A 498 63.42 -18.97 -66.05
N ASP A 499 64.56 -18.40 -66.45
CA ASP A 499 65.37 -17.53 -65.59
C ASP A 499 64.63 -16.22 -65.25
N GLU A 500 63.91 -15.63 -66.22
CA GLU A 500 63.10 -14.43 -66.00
C GLU A 500 61.95 -14.70 -65.02
N LEU A 501 61.31 -15.88 -65.13
CA LEU A 501 60.25 -16.30 -64.22
C LEU A 501 60.78 -16.47 -62.79
N ARG A 502 61.92 -17.15 -62.64
CA ARG A 502 62.57 -17.34 -61.33
C ARG A 502 63.02 -16.02 -60.72
N GLN A 503 63.61 -15.13 -61.52
CA GLN A 503 63.98 -13.80 -61.07
C GLN A 503 62.76 -13.01 -60.59
N LYS A 504 61.63 -13.08 -61.29
CA LYS A 504 60.41 -12.41 -60.85
C LYS A 504 59.87 -12.96 -59.54
N VAL A 505 59.89 -14.27 -59.36
CA VAL A 505 59.49 -14.90 -58.10
C VAL A 505 60.40 -14.44 -56.96
N GLU A 506 61.71 -14.39 -57.18
CA GLU A 506 62.68 -13.88 -56.21
C GLU A 506 62.37 -12.42 -55.82
N GLU A 507 62.09 -11.55 -56.80
CA GLU A 507 61.68 -10.17 -56.57
C GLU A 507 60.42 -10.07 -55.70
N ILE A 508 59.40 -10.88 -55.99
CA ILE A 508 58.12 -10.87 -55.26
C ILE A 508 58.30 -11.36 -53.81
N VAL A 509 59.13 -12.37 -53.60
CA VAL A 509 59.31 -13.00 -52.28
C VAL A 509 60.35 -12.28 -51.41
N LYS A 510 61.19 -11.43 -52.00
CA LYS A 510 62.25 -10.68 -51.32
C LYS A 510 61.80 -10.01 -50.02
N GLU A 511 60.63 -9.36 -50.01
CA GLU A 511 60.11 -8.64 -48.83
C GLU A 511 59.62 -9.58 -47.71
N LYS A 512 59.32 -10.84 -48.04
CA LYS A 512 58.90 -11.86 -47.06
C LYS A 512 60.08 -12.70 -46.54
N SER A 513 61.24 -12.59 -47.19
CA SER A 513 62.45 -13.31 -46.79
C SER A 513 63.34 -12.46 -45.88
N ALA A 514 63.74 -13.02 -44.73
CA ALA A 514 64.70 -12.41 -43.82
C ALA A 514 66.08 -12.20 -44.46
N SER A 515 66.49 -13.09 -45.37
CA SER A 515 67.74 -12.95 -46.13
C SER A 515 67.58 -12.16 -47.43
N GLY A 516 66.35 -11.70 -47.73
CA GLY A 516 66.00 -11.10 -49.02
C GLY A 516 66.10 -12.07 -50.21
N LYS A 517 66.18 -13.39 -49.95
CA LYS A 517 66.33 -14.42 -50.99
C LYS A 517 65.45 -15.65 -50.76
N ALA A 518 65.03 -16.33 -51.83
CA ALA A 518 64.41 -17.65 -51.71
C ALA A 518 65.48 -18.74 -51.51
N LEU A 519 65.10 -19.79 -50.79
CA LEU A 519 65.90 -21.01 -50.59
C LEU A 519 65.80 -21.92 -51.82
N ARG A 520 64.62 -22.00 -52.44
CA ARG A 520 64.35 -22.76 -53.66
C ARG A 520 63.14 -22.18 -54.36
N ILE A 521 63.16 -22.19 -55.69
CA ILE A 521 62.02 -21.86 -56.55
C ILE A 521 61.75 -23.05 -57.47
N THR A 522 60.48 -23.41 -57.64
CA THR A 522 60.00 -24.37 -58.64
C THR A 522 58.87 -23.77 -59.47
N LEU A 523 58.76 -24.19 -60.72
CA LEU A 523 57.67 -23.87 -61.65
C LEU A 523 56.91 -25.18 -61.94
N PRO A 524 55.91 -25.55 -61.11
CA PRO A 524 55.33 -26.89 -61.15
C PRO A 524 54.41 -27.16 -62.36
N ALA A 525 53.97 -26.11 -63.05
CA ALA A 525 53.15 -26.24 -64.25
C ALA A 525 54.03 -26.64 -65.45
N GLY A 526 53.60 -27.63 -66.24
CA GLY A 526 54.35 -28.06 -67.43
C GLY A 526 54.40 -27.01 -68.55
N ASN A 527 53.40 -26.15 -68.61
CA ASN A 527 53.32 -25.03 -69.53
C ASN A 527 52.46 -23.90 -68.91
N TRP A 528 52.43 -22.74 -69.56
CA TRP A 528 51.50 -21.66 -69.23
C TRP A 528 50.04 -22.11 -69.34
N GLN A 529 49.21 -21.62 -68.43
CA GLN A 529 47.75 -21.64 -68.60
C GLN A 529 47.35 -20.35 -69.31
N GLU A 530 46.43 -20.43 -70.27
CA GLU A 530 45.91 -19.25 -70.96
C GLU A 530 44.42 -19.10 -70.68
N GLU A 531 44.02 -17.87 -70.42
CA GLU A 531 42.62 -17.48 -70.28
C GLU A 531 42.33 -16.29 -71.20
N SER A 532 41.19 -16.37 -71.88
CA SER A 532 40.67 -15.34 -72.78
C SER A 532 39.38 -14.81 -72.16
N VAL A 533 39.40 -13.56 -71.71
CA VAL A 533 38.26 -12.91 -71.07
C VAL A 533 37.78 -11.74 -71.93
N LEU A 534 36.48 -11.68 -72.16
CA LEU A 534 35.80 -10.48 -72.63
C LEU A 534 35.25 -9.75 -71.40
N GLU A 535 35.89 -8.65 -71.01
CA GLU A 535 35.53 -7.89 -69.82
C GLU A 535 35.30 -6.42 -70.15
N TRP A 536 34.56 -5.73 -69.27
CA TRP A 536 34.44 -4.29 -69.33
C TRP A 536 35.70 -3.67 -68.73
N THR A 537 36.26 -2.64 -69.36
CA THR A 537 37.45 -1.92 -68.86
C THR A 537 37.16 -1.07 -67.62
N ASP A 538 35.87 -0.82 -67.34
CA ASP A 538 35.40 0.01 -66.25
C ASP A 538 34.10 -0.56 -65.62
N THR A 539 33.79 -0.11 -64.40
CA THR A 539 32.57 -0.51 -63.67
C THR A 539 31.29 0.06 -64.26
N THR A 540 31.39 1.12 -65.08
CA THR A 540 30.27 1.75 -65.79
C THR A 540 29.91 1.04 -67.11
N ARG A 541 30.67 0.01 -67.50
CA ARG A 541 30.52 -0.79 -68.71
C ARG A 541 30.54 0.04 -69.99
N THR A 542 31.47 0.98 -70.11
CA THR A 542 31.52 1.89 -71.28
C THR A 542 32.41 1.39 -72.41
N GLU A 543 33.39 0.54 -72.13
CA GLU A 543 34.27 -0.05 -73.14
C GLU A 543 34.55 -1.53 -72.85
N LEU A 544 34.49 -2.37 -73.90
CA LEU A 544 34.83 -3.79 -73.84
C LEU A 544 36.28 -3.99 -74.22
N ARG A 545 37.01 -4.74 -73.41
CA ARG A 545 38.35 -5.26 -73.73
C ARG A 545 38.29 -6.76 -73.86
N TYR A 546 38.89 -7.26 -74.93
CA TYR A 546 39.28 -8.65 -75.04
C TYR A 546 40.70 -8.80 -74.51
N ARG A 547 40.88 -9.52 -73.41
CA ARG A 547 42.17 -9.75 -72.76
C ARG A 547 42.51 -11.23 -72.81
N ILE A 548 43.66 -11.55 -73.41
CA ILE A 548 44.28 -12.87 -73.30
C ILE A 548 45.38 -12.76 -72.27
N THR A 549 45.35 -13.60 -71.24
CA THR A 549 46.36 -13.65 -70.18
C THR A 549 46.95 -15.05 -70.15
N ARG A 550 48.26 -15.14 -70.11
CA ARG A 550 48.92 -16.38 -69.70
C ARG A 550 49.35 -16.27 -68.25
N PHE A 551 49.14 -17.33 -67.47
CA PHE A 551 49.52 -17.36 -66.07
C PHE A 551 49.98 -18.73 -65.59
N MET A 552 50.67 -18.76 -64.46
CA MET A 552 51.04 -19.97 -63.73
C MET A 552 51.17 -19.67 -62.24
N THR A 553 51.24 -20.73 -61.42
CA THR A 553 51.62 -20.61 -60.01
C THR A 553 53.01 -21.20 -59.82
N ALA A 554 53.99 -20.34 -59.56
CA ALA A 554 55.30 -20.75 -59.09
C ALA A 554 55.26 -21.05 -57.58
N GLN A 555 56.24 -21.81 -57.09
CA GLN A 555 56.42 -22.06 -55.67
C GLN A 555 57.80 -21.59 -55.23
N ALA A 556 57.87 -20.88 -54.10
CA ALA A 556 59.11 -20.42 -53.51
C ALA A 556 59.16 -20.77 -52.02
N ALA A 557 60.23 -21.43 -51.59
CA ALA A 557 60.52 -21.58 -50.18
C ALA A 557 61.41 -20.42 -49.72
N ALA A 558 61.04 -19.71 -48.67
CA ALA A 558 61.84 -18.62 -48.11
C ALA A 558 61.83 -18.61 -46.58
N LYS A 559 62.90 -18.11 -45.97
CA LYS A 559 63.01 -18.00 -44.52
C LYS A 559 62.41 -16.69 -44.05
N GLY A 560 61.36 -16.73 -43.24
CA GLY A 560 60.71 -15.55 -42.67
C GLY A 560 61.53 -14.91 -41.55
N ALA A 561 61.11 -13.72 -41.12
CA ALA A 561 61.75 -12.97 -40.03
C ALA A 561 61.68 -13.70 -38.67
N ASP A 562 60.71 -14.59 -38.48
CA ASP A 562 60.58 -15.43 -37.29
C ASP A 562 61.49 -16.67 -37.31
N GLY A 563 62.35 -16.79 -38.33
CA GLY A 563 63.28 -17.90 -38.52
C GLY A 563 62.65 -19.17 -39.08
N LYS A 564 61.34 -19.21 -39.35
CA LYS A 564 60.67 -20.36 -39.99
C LYS A 564 60.79 -20.29 -41.51
N VAL A 565 60.67 -21.44 -42.17
CA VAL A 565 60.59 -21.50 -43.63
C VAL A 565 59.13 -21.52 -44.06
N TYR A 566 58.79 -20.71 -45.05
CA TYR A 566 57.46 -20.65 -45.63
C TYR A 566 57.50 -21.08 -47.09
N LEU A 567 56.51 -21.86 -47.50
CA LEU A 567 56.20 -22.13 -48.89
C LEU A 567 55.21 -21.06 -49.37
N HIS A 568 55.63 -20.26 -50.32
CA HIS A 568 54.83 -19.25 -50.98
C HIS A 568 54.33 -19.76 -52.32
N GLY A 569 53.01 -19.68 -52.55
CA GLY A 569 52.42 -19.81 -53.88
C GLY A 569 52.44 -18.45 -54.56
N VAL A 570 53.22 -18.31 -55.62
CA VAL A 570 53.43 -17.04 -56.33
C VAL A 570 52.70 -17.10 -57.67
N HIS A 571 51.70 -16.26 -57.85
CA HIS A 571 51.05 -16.08 -59.14
C HIS A 571 51.97 -15.30 -60.06
N LEU A 572 52.15 -15.79 -61.29
CA LEU A 572 52.89 -15.13 -62.36
C LEU A 572 52.00 -15.01 -63.58
N ALA A 573 51.95 -13.85 -64.22
CA ALA A 573 51.12 -13.62 -65.39
C ALA A 573 51.69 -12.56 -66.34
N ASN A 574 51.31 -12.67 -67.62
CA ASN A 574 51.51 -11.65 -68.65
C ASN A 574 50.24 -11.54 -69.50
N ASP A 575 49.85 -10.31 -69.82
CA ASP A 575 48.79 -10.04 -70.78
C ASP A 575 49.36 -10.06 -72.20
N ARG A 576 48.56 -10.48 -73.18
CA ARG A 576 48.91 -10.37 -74.60
C ARG A 576 48.69 -8.93 -75.08
N ASN A 577 49.69 -8.37 -75.74
CA ASN A 577 49.63 -7.07 -76.39
C ASN A 577 48.86 -7.16 -77.71
N SER A 578 48.45 -6.01 -78.25
CA SER A 578 47.72 -5.91 -79.52
C SER A 578 48.53 -6.38 -80.74
N ASP A 579 49.86 -6.34 -80.66
CA ASP A 579 50.78 -6.83 -81.69
C ASP A 579 51.01 -8.36 -81.63
N GLY A 580 50.33 -9.04 -80.69
CA GLY A 580 50.43 -10.48 -80.48
C GLY A 580 51.60 -10.91 -79.58
N SER A 581 52.48 -9.99 -79.17
CA SER A 581 53.54 -10.24 -78.20
C SER A 581 53.00 -10.35 -76.77
N TRP A 582 53.81 -10.88 -75.85
CA TRP A 582 53.46 -10.90 -74.43
C TRP A 582 54.02 -9.66 -73.73
N GLY A 583 53.17 -8.99 -72.95
CA GLY A 583 53.53 -7.84 -72.12
C GLY A 583 54.43 -8.21 -70.95
N PRO A 584 54.73 -7.26 -70.04
CA PRO A 584 55.62 -7.49 -68.92
C PRO A 584 55.07 -8.53 -67.92
N LEU A 585 55.98 -9.31 -67.35
CA LEU A 585 55.69 -10.30 -66.32
C LEU A 585 55.36 -9.60 -65.00
N HIS A 586 54.21 -9.93 -64.42
CA HIS A 586 53.75 -9.43 -63.13
C HIS A 586 53.27 -10.59 -62.23
N GLY A 587 53.08 -10.32 -60.94
CA GLY A 587 52.73 -11.38 -59.99
C GLY A 587 52.60 -10.91 -58.55
N HIS A 588 52.10 -11.79 -57.70
CA HIS A 588 51.96 -11.59 -56.26
C HIS A 588 51.91 -12.92 -55.52
N ILE A 589 52.13 -12.89 -54.20
CA ILE A 589 51.97 -14.07 -53.34
C ILE A 589 50.48 -14.30 -53.09
N MET A 590 49.96 -15.48 -53.46
CA MET A 590 48.56 -15.85 -53.23
C MET A 590 48.34 -16.44 -51.84
N TRP A 591 49.28 -17.25 -51.36
CA TRP A 591 49.22 -17.92 -50.08
C TRP A 591 50.62 -18.21 -49.53
N SER A 592 50.71 -18.47 -48.23
CA SER A 592 51.96 -18.78 -47.54
C SER A 592 51.70 -19.81 -46.46
N ASP A 593 52.35 -20.96 -46.55
CA ASP A 593 52.23 -22.04 -45.57
C ASP A 593 53.56 -22.27 -44.86
N TRP A 594 53.52 -22.48 -43.54
CA TRP A 594 54.72 -22.91 -42.82
C TRP A 594 55.15 -24.29 -43.35
N MET A 595 56.45 -24.41 -43.66
CA MET A 595 57.11 -25.61 -44.15
C MET A 595 58.34 -25.93 -43.29
N ALA A 596 58.65 -27.21 -43.08
CA ALA A 596 59.91 -27.61 -42.48
C ALA A 596 61.08 -27.32 -43.45
N GLU A 597 62.18 -26.75 -42.96
CA GLU A 597 63.37 -26.44 -43.77
C GLU A 597 63.95 -27.70 -44.45
N ALA A 598 63.88 -28.85 -43.77
CA ALA A 598 64.30 -30.14 -44.33
C ALA A 598 63.49 -30.60 -45.55
N ASN A 599 62.32 -30.02 -45.81
CA ASN A 599 61.47 -30.37 -46.94
C ASN A 599 61.74 -29.53 -48.19
N VAL A 600 62.54 -28.46 -48.10
CA VAL A 600 62.85 -27.58 -49.24
C VAL A 600 63.39 -28.38 -50.43
N SER A 601 64.22 -29.40 -50.19
CA SER A 601 64.85 -30.22 -51.22
C SER A 601 64.27 -31.64 -51.34
N LYS A 602 63.10 -31.92 -50.74
CA LYS A 602 62.48 -33.24 -50.75
C LYS A 602 61.18 -33.25 -51.55
N GLU A 603 60.89 -34.37 -52.17
CA GLU A 603 59.57 -34.69 -52.74
C GLU A 603 58.61 -35.13 -51.62
N PRO A 604 57.29 -34.92 -51.78
CA PRO A 604 56.31 -35.47 -50.86
C PRO A 604 56.39 -37.02 -50.81
N PRO A 605 56.13 -37.64 -49.64
CA PRO A 605 56.08 -39.09 -49.54
C PRO A 605 54.97 -39.65 -50.42
N ALA A 606 55.23 -40.80 -51.07
CA ALA A 606 54.20 -41.53 -51.81
C ALA A 606 53.08 -41.95 -50.85
N ALA A 607 51.83 -41.89 -51.32
CA ALA A 607 50.71 -42.41 -50.55
C ALA A 607 50.94 -43.91 -50.26
N PRO A 608 50.63 -44.38 -49.03
CA PRO A 608 50.82 -45.76 -48.64
C PRO A 608 50.01 -46.75 -49.49
#